data_AF-A0A7W0T5V7-F1
#
_entry.id   AF-A0A7W0T5V7-F1
#
_cell.length_a   1.000
_cell.length_b   1.000
_cell.length_c   1.000
_cell.angle_alpha   90.00
_cell.angle_beta   90.00
_cell.angle_gamma   90.00
#
_symmetry.space_group_name_H-M   'P 1'
#
loop_
_entity.id
_entity.type
_entity.pdbx_description
1 polymer ?
#
loop_
_entity_poly.entity_id
_entity_poly.type
_entity_poly.pdbx_seq_one_letter_code
_entity_poly.pdbx_strand_id
1 'polypeptide(L)'
;GAQKGVGSSRETAAQCEVFSGSKLAIASSFAPIHARNNINIGQLMGDHAMLARLEAGESIALSEFTRGHDAITALIIEHGGLLPFCARLAKHELVVPATGTGPRPMNLTEKILAAKLLPGQGTHVKPGDAVLVKVDAGYSHEFTTAQVDFFLAAEYGADYQLQNPAKFAVFEDHLIYATGVASMAKYADKIERLRELQRAFAARTGVRNYSAIDGVSPGICHQVAREHIIDPGDFVQATDSHTCMGGASGALAWGVGSTEYAALLHWGFTPLAVPESIRFELTGRLRAGVTAKDVMLHILATYARREETLNRVMEFGGEGLFALSPDERATLANMATECSARGSVMEVDDTMLRWIAERRPGVSIDALRAKVVMPDPGAHHDGGVHRIDLTAIQPMVATPGDPDRGIASDPKNGALIPEIGQVKIDIAYGGSCTAGKRDDIDMYARVMADAERAGKRIPEGVHFYIQFGSQEVEAYARAQGYIDLFKRTGVEVIKPGCGACIGCGPGVSERGDQVTVSAINRNYKGRSGPGRLYLASPLTVAASAVSGEIVEYKDGMFAPKK
;
A
#
# COMPACT_ATOMS: atom_id res chain seq x y z
N GLY A 1 2.38 -23.71 -18.27
CA GLY A 1 2.96 -22.41 -18.70
C GLY A 1 4.31 -22.19 -18.04
N ALA A 2 5.21 -21.36 -18.57
CA ALA A 2 6.58 -21.26 -18.03
C ALA A 2 6.62 -20.59 -16.64
N GLN A 3 6.08 -19.38 -16.52
CA GLN A 3 5.96 -18.65 -15.25
C GLN A 3 4.58 -18.03 -15.18
N LYS A 4 3.82 -18.30 -14.11
CA LYS A 4 2.41 -17.92 -14.00
C LYS A 4 2.18 -16.90 -12.87
N GLY A 5 1.37 -15.88 -13.16
CA GLY A 5 0.89 -14.93 -12.15
C GLY A 5 1.84 -13.77 -11.79
N VAL A 6 2.79 -13.42 -12.66
CA VAL A 6 3.67 -12.26 -12.44
C VAL A 6 2.93 -10.93 -12.57
N GLY A 7 3.33 -9.93 -11.79
CA GLY A 7 2.80 -8.58 -11.85
C GLY A 7 1.74 -8.26 -10.80
N SER A 8 0.56 -7.83 -11.24
CA SER A 8 -0.50 -7.34 -10.35
C SER A 8 -1.03 -8.42 -9.40
N SER A 9 -1.22 -8.06 -8.13
CA SER A 9 -1.83 -8.91 -7.09
C SER A 9 -3.31 -9.22 -7.30
N ARG A 10 -3.92 -8.79 -8.42
CA ARG A 10 -5.35 -8.94 -8.69
C ARG A 10 -5.76 -10.41 -8.66
N GLU A 11 -6.64 -10.74 -7.75
CA GLU A 11 -7.14 -12.10 -7.57
C GLU A 11 -7.99 -12.58 -8.76
N THR A 12 -8.60 -11.64 -9.48
CA THR A 12 -9.43 -11.89 -10.67
C THR A 12 -8.72 -12.77 -11.71
N ALA A 13 -7.39 -12.68 -11.83
CA ALA A 13 -6.64 -13.50 -12.78
C ALA A 13 -6.75 -15.01 -12.47
N ALA A 14 -6.62 -15.41 -11.19
CA ALA A 14 -6.79 -16.79 -10.78
C ALA A 14 -8.28 -17.20 -10.81
N GLN A 15 -9.16 -16.29 -10.40
CA GLN A 15 -10.60 -16.55 -10.38
C GLN A 15 -11.19 -16.83 -11.75
N CYS A 16 -10.76 -16.13 -12.81
CA CYS A 16 -11.22 -16.41 -14.16
C CYS A 16 -11.00 -17.88 -14.55
N GLU A 17 -9.91 -18.48 -14.07
CA GLU A 17 -9.60 -19.89 -14.32
C GLU A 17 -10.55 -20.81 -13.55
N VAL A 18 -10.74 -20.56 -12.25
CA VAL A 18 -11.67 -21.34 -11.43
C VAL A 18 -13.11 -21.22 -11.96
N PHE A 19 -13.55 -20.01 -12.32
CA PHE A 19 -14.88 -19.78 -12.90
C PHE A 19 -15.06 -20.41 -14.28
N SER A 20 -13.97 -20.66 -15.02
CA SER A 20 -14.02 -21.47 -16.26
C SER A 20 -14.15 -22.97 -16.01
N GLY A 21 -14.18 -23.40 -14.74
CA GLY A 21 -14.22 -24.81 -14.33
C GLY A 21 -12.84 -25.44 -14.10
N SER A 22 -11.76 -24.67 -14.19
CA SER A 22 -10.40 -25.18 -13.99
C SER A 22 -10.11 -25.40 -12.50
N LYS A 23 -9.80 -26.64 -12.13
CA LYS A 23 -9.43 -27.00 -10.74
C LYS A 23 -7.93 -27.11 -10.51
N LEU A 24 -7.14 -27.17 -11.59
CA LEU A 24 -5.69 -27.37 -11.56
C LEU A 24 -5.03 -26.38 -12.53
N ALA A 25 -4.11 -25.57 -12.00
CA ALA A 25 -3.21 -24.75 -12.81
C ALA A 25 -1.86 -25.46 -12.96
N ILE A 26 -1.34 -25.52 -14.20
CA ILE A 26 -0.02 -26.12 -14.48
C ILE A 26 0.99 -25.06 -14.93
N ALA A 27 2.09 -24.93 -14.19
CA ALA A 27 3.21 -24.08 -14.58
C ALA A 27 4.57 -24.57 -14.04
N SER A 28 5.67 -24.11 -14.64
CA SER A 28 7.01 -24.41 -14.08
C SER A 28 7.27 -23.64 -12.79
N SER A 29 6.67 -22.46 -12.64
CA SER A 29 6.67 -21.69 -11.40
C SER A 29 5.46 -20.77 -11.29
N PHE A 30 5.11 -20.43 -10.04
CA PHE A 30 4.02 -19.51 -9.70
C PHE A 30 4.59 -18.34 -8.90
N ALA A 31 4.19 -17.11 -9.24
CA ALA A 31 4.53 -15.95 -8.42
C ALA A 31 3.88 -16.06 -7.02
N PRO A 32 4.55 -15.68 -5.92
CA PRO A 32 4.08 -15.96 -4.56
C PRO A 32 2.66 -15.49 -4.24
N ILE A 33 2.29 -14.27 -4.65
CA ILE A 33 0.94 -13.74 -4.43
C ILE A 33 -0.10 -14.51 -5.24
N HIS A 34 0.20 -14.82 -6.50
CA HIS A 34 -0.70 -15.61 -7.33
C HIS A 34 -0.86 -17.04 -6.78
N ALA A 35 0.23 -17.65 -6.30
CA ALA A 35 0.20 -18.95 -5.66
C ALA A 35 -0.71 -18.96 -4.41
N ARG A 36 -0.59 -17.94 -3.56
CA ARG A 36 -1.46 -17.76 -2.39
C ARG A 36 -2.93 -17.58 -2.80
N ASN A 37 -3.20 -16.79 -3.83
CA ASN A 37 -4.56 -16.61 -4.35
C ASN A 37 -5.15 -17.94 -4.85
N ASN A 38 -4.40 -18.74 -5.61
CA ASN A 38 -4.83 -20.07 -6.06
C ASN A 38 -5.19 -20.98 -4.87
N ILE A 39 -4.32 -21.04 -3.86
CA ILE A 39 -4.58 -21.81 -2.62
C ILE A 39 -5.86 -21.31 -1.94
N ASN A 40 -6.02 -20.00 -1.77
CA ASN A 40 -7.17 -19.42 -1.07
C ASN A 40 -8.50 -19.73 -1.75
N ILE A 41 -8.53 -19.77 -3.09
CA ILE A 41 -9.72 -20.08 -3.89
C ILE A 41 -9.90 -21.60 -4.17
N GLY A 42 -9.04 -22.45 -3.60
CA GLY A 42 -9.13 -23.91 -3.77
C GLY A 42 -8.64 -24.44 -5.12
N GLN A 43 -7.91 -23.64 -5.90
CA GLN A 43 -7.29 -24.09 -7.15
C GLN A 43 -5.96 -24.79 -6.85
N LEU A 44 -5.84 -26.06 -7.25
CA LEU A 44 -4.61 -26.82 -7.11
C LEU A 44 -3.55 -26.29 -8.10
N MET A 45 -2.30 -26.37 -7.70
CA MET A 45 -1.16 -25.98 -8.54
C MET A 45 -0.25 -27.18 -8.73
N GLY A 46 0.08 -27.50 -9.98
CA GLY A 46 0.99 -28.57 -10.34
C GLY A 46 2.05 -28.10 -11.34
N ASP A 47 3.03 -28.97 -11.56
CA ASP A 47 4.08 -28.76 -12.55
C ASP A 47 3.84 -29.60 -13.83
N HIS A 48 4.72 -29.45 -14.80
CA HIS A 48 4.61 -30.20 -16.06
C HIS A 48 4.86 -31.71 -15.89
N ALA A 49 5.52 -32.14 -14.81
CA ALA A 49 5.70 -33.57 -14.52
C ALA A 49 4.39 -34.20 -14.04
N MET A 50 3.65 -33.49 -13.17
CA MET A 50 2.29 -33.86 -12.78
C MET A 50 1.36 -33.93 -14.00
N LEU A 51 1.44 -32.95 -14.91
CA LEU A 51 0.65 -32.96 -16.14
C LEU A 51 0.92 -34.22 -16.99
N ALA A 52 2.20 -34.55 -17.23
CA ALA A 52 2.57 -35.73 -18.02
C ALA A 52 2.03 -37.03 -17.42
N ARG A 53 2.06 -37.15 -16.08
CA ARG A 53 1.47 -38.30 -15.35
C ARG A 53 -0.05 -38.38 -15.52
N LEU A 54 -0.75 -37.24 -15.39
CA LEU A 54 -2.20 -37.17 -15.61
C LEU A 54 -2.57 -37.52 -17.06
N GLU A 55 -1.80 -37.06 -18.05
CA GLU A 55 -1.98 -37.39 -19.46
C GLU A 55 -1.73 -38.88 -19.75
N ALA A 56 -0.85 -39.53 -18.98
CA ALA A 56 -0.64 -40.97 -19.02
C ALA A 56 -1.75 -41.78 -18.31
N GLY A 57 -2.75 -41.12 -17.73
CA GLY A 57 -3.85 -41.75 -17.00
C GLY A 57 -3.52 -42.10 -15.55
N GLU A 58 -2.42 -41.60 -14.99
CA GLU A 58 -2.10 -41.78 -13.58
C GLU A 58 -2.99 -40.90 -12.68
N SER A 59 -3.30 -41.40 -11.50
CA SER A 59 -3.89 -40.60 -10.42
C SER A 59 -2.80 -39.94 -9.58
N ILE A 60 -2.97 -38.66 -9.26
CA ILE A 60 -2.09 -37.91 -8.35
C ILE A 60 -2.75 -37.83 -6.98
N ALA A 61 -2.01 -38.20 -5.93
CA ALA A 61 -2.52 -38.12 -4.56
C ALA A 61 -2.59 -36.66 -4.08
N LEU A 62 -3.61 -36.32 -3.27
CA LEU A 62 -3.76 -34.97 -2.73
C LEU A 62 -2.53 -34.51 -1.91
N SER A 63 -1.86 -35.45 -1.24
CA SER A 63 -0.63 -35.21 -0.47
C SER A 63 0.55 -34.74 -1.32
N GLU A 64 0.52 -34.93 -2.64
CA GLU A 64 1.53 -34.36 -3.54
C GLU A 64 1.38 -32.84 -3.65
N PHE A 65 0.17 -32.30 -3.50
CA PHE A 65 -0.10 -30.86 -3.55
C PHE A 65 0.16 -30.14 -2.23
N THR A 66 0.25 -30.86 -1.11
CA THR A 66 0.59 -30.29 0.21
C THR A 66 2.09 -30.36 0.54
N ARG A 67 2.88 -31.02 -0.30
CA ARG A 67 4.32 -31.19 -0.08
C ARG A 67 5.04 -29.85 -0.08
N GLY A 68 5.80 -29.58 0.98
CA GLY A 68 6.57 -28.34 1.12
C GLY A 68 5.76 -27.15 1.63
N HIS A 69 4.47 -27.33 1.90
CA HIS A 69 3.64 -26.35 2.59
C HIS A 69 3.67 -26.53 4.09
N ASP A 70 3.48 -25.44 4.82
CA ASP A 70 3.29 -25.47 6.27
C ASP A 70 1.95 -26.16 6.65
N ALA A 71 1.82 -26.53 7.92
CA ALA A 71 0.67 -27.30 8.39
C ALA A 71 -0.68 -26.62 8.15
N ILE A 72 -0.76 -25.29 8.25
CA ILE A 72 -2.01 -24.56 8.02
C ILE A 72 -2.29 -24.46 6.52
N THR A 73 -1.29 -24.14 5.71
CA THR A 73 -1.44 -24.10 4.25
C THR A 73 -1.84 -25.48 3.70
N ALA A 74 -1.28 -26.57 4.23
CA ALA A 74 -1.68 -27.93 3.88
C ALA A 74 -3.16 -28.18 4.20
N LEU A 75 -3.62 -27.81 5.40
CA LEU A 75 -5.03 -27.90 5.78
C LEU A 75 -5.93 -27.08 4.87
N ILE A 76 -5.52 -25.88 4.46
CA ILE A 76 -6.28 -25.05 3.51
C ILE A 76 -6.45 -25.78 2.17
N ILE A 77 -5.37 -26.35 1.64
CA ILE A 77 -5.39 -27.09 0.36
C ILE A 77 -6.29 -28.32 0.48
N GLU A 78 -6.13 -29.12 1.54
CA GLU A 78 -6.90 -30.35 1.76
C GLU A 78 -8.40 -30.12 1.89
N HIS A 79 -8.78 -28.92 2.33
CA HIS A 79 -10.16 -28.53 2.57
C HIS A 79 -10.78 -27.74 1.42
N GLY A 80 -10.07 -27.58 0.30
CA GLY A 80 -10.60 -26.94 -0.90
C GLY A 80 -10.59 -25.42 -0.84
N GLY A 81 -9.70 -24.83 -0.05
CA GLY A 81 -9.49 -23.38 0.02
C GLY A 81 -9.73 -22.78 1.39
N LEU A 82 -9.52 -21.47 1.48
CA LEU A 82 -9.46 -20.73 2.74
C LEU A 82 -10.81 -20.66 3.44
N LEU A 83 -11.88 -20.38 2.69
CA LEU A 83 -13.23 -20.25 3.23
C LEU A 83 -13.74 -21.58 3.85
N PRO A 84 -13.67 -22.73 3.14
CA PRO A 84 -14.00 -24.03 3.73
C PRO A 84 -13.13 -24.39 4.95
N PHE A 85 -11.83 -24.09 4.91
CA PHE A 85 -10.93 -24.31 6.04
C PHE A 85 -11.40 -23.55 7.29
N CYS A 86 -11.66 -22.25 7.16
CA CYS A 86 -12.11 -21.44 8.28
C CYS A 86 -13.48 -21.90 8.81
N ALA A 87 -14.40 -22.32 7.93
CA ALA A 87 -15.70 -22.85 8.31
C ALA A 87 -15.59 -24.14 9.14
N ARG A 88 -14.70 -25.06 8.78
CA ARG A 88 -14.45 -26.30 9.55
C ARG A 88 -13.72 -26.04 10.86
N LEU A 89 -12.76 -25.13 10.85
CA LEU A 89 -12.05 -24.71 12.07
C LEU A 89 -13.03 -24.15 13.11
N ALA A 90 -13.98 -23.32 12.69
CA ALA A 90 -15.00 -22.75 13.57
C ALA A 90 -15.96 -23.78 14.16
N LYS A 91 -16.19 -24.89 13.45
CA LYS A 91 -16.99 -26.04 13.95
C LYS A 91 -16.19 -26.98 14.85
N HIS A 92 -14.93 -26.65 15.15
CA HIS A 92 -13.99 -27.52 15.88
C HIS A 92 -13.73 -28.87 15.20
N GLU A 93 -13.90 -28.94 13.88
CA GLU A 93 -13.62 -30.13 13.07
C GLU A 93 -12.13 -30.25 12.71
N LEU A 94 -11.38 -29.15 12.85
CA LEU A 94 -9.94 -29.07 12.59
C LEU A 94 -9.19 -28.59 13.83
N VAL A 95 -7.97 -29.11 14.00
CA VAL A 95 -7.04 -28.66 15.03
C VAL A 95 -5.83 -28.06 14.33
N VAL A 96 -5.55 -26.79 14.61
CA VAL A 96 -4.30 -26.15 14.17
C VAL A 96 -3.23 -26.38 15.23
N PRO A 97 -2.08 -26.98 14.88
CA PRO A 97 -1.02 -27.24 15.83
C PRO A 97 -0.43 -25.94 16.38
N ALA A 98 0.05 -25.95 17.61
CA ALA A 98 0.83 -24.85 18.15
C ALA A 98 2.16 -24.72 17.39
N THR A 99 2.73 -23.51 17.34
CA THR A 99 3.99 -23.26 16.63
C THR A 99 5.16 -24.06 17.21
N GLY A 100 5.11 -24.38 18.51
CA GLY A 100 6.21 -25.01 19.23
C GLY A 100 7.41 -24.08 19.48
N THR A 101 7.29 -22.79 19.13
CA THR A 101 8.37 -21.82 19.33
C THR A 101 8.48 -21.41 20.79
N GLY A 102 9.64 -21.72 21.38
CA GLY A 102 9.98 -21.37 22.77
C GLY A 102 10.39 -19.89 22.94
N PRO A 103 10.65 -19.47 24.19
CA PRO A 103 11.06 -18.09 24.49
C PRO A 103 12.31 -17.67 23.71
N ARG A 104 12.23 -16.51 23.05
CA ARG A 104 13.34 -15.87 22.32
C ARG A 104 13.10 -14.35 22.22
N PRO A 105 14.14 -13.54 21.98
CA PRO A 105 13.96 -12.16 21.55
C PRO A 105 13.16 -12.09 20.25
N MET A 106 12.18 -11.19 20.20
CA MET A 106 11.32 -10.97 19.05
C MET A 106 11.44 -9.55 18.49
N ASN A 107 11.47 -9.43 17.17
CA ASN A 107 11.42 -8.13 16.49
C ASN A 107 10.01 -7.52 16.54
N LEU A 108 9.80 -6.31 15.99
CA LEU A 108 8.52 -5.62 16.10
C LEU A 108 7.38 -6.45 15.51
N THR A 109 7.63 -7.03 14.33
CA THR A 109 6.68 -7.85 13.59
C THR A 109 6.29 -9.09 14.38
N GLU A 110 7.29 -9.84 14.85
CA GLU A 110 7.10 -11.04 15.66
C GLU A 110 6.30 -10.74 16.94
N LYS A 111 6.60 -9.64 17.66
CA LYS A 111 5.88 -9.27 18.89
C LYS A 111 4.42 -8.89 18.63
N ILE A 112 4.14 -8.14 17.57
CA ILE A 112 2.76 -7.77 17.20
C ILE A 112 1.96 -9.02 16.85
N LEU A 113 2.52 -9.96 16.08
CA LEU A 113 1.86 -11.21 15.72
C LEU A 113 1.67 -12.12 16.93
N ALA A 114 2.69 -12.28 17.78
CA ALA A 114 2.66 -13.10 18.98
C ALA A 114 1.55 -12.65 19.95
N ALA A 115 1.36 -11.33 20.12
CA ALA A 115 0.30 -10.77 20.96
C ALA A 115 -1.13 -11.03 20.43
N LYS A 116 -1.26 -11.49 19.18
CA LYS A 116 -2.53 -11.67 18.47
C LYS A 116 -2.81 -13.10 18.04
N LEU A 117 -1.97 -14.04 18.46
CA LEU A 117 -2.22 -15.46 18.24
C LEU A 117 -3.57 -15.87 18.83
N LEU A 118 -4.30 -16.74 18.13
CA LEU A 118 -5.49 -17.36 18.71
C LEU A 118 -5.12 -18.30 19.87
N PRO A 119 -6.04 -18.55 20.82
CA PRO A 119 -5.78 -19.42 21.96
C PRO A 119 -5.21 -20.78 21.54
N GLY A 120 -4.19 -21.26 22.27
CA GLY A 120 -3.55 -22.55 22.02
C GLY A 120 -2.36 -22.52 21.06
N GLN A 121 -2.03 -21.38 20.44
CA GLN A 121 -0.91 -21.30 19.48
C GLN A 121 0.44 -20.87 20.06
N GLY A 122 0.51 -20.64 21.38
CA GLY A 122 1.74 -20.22 22.06
C GLY A 122 1.81 -18.71 22.30
N THR A 123 3.00 -18.24 22.69
CA THR A 123 3.25 -16.83 23.06
C THR A 123 4.47 -16.23 22.37
N HIS A 124 5.20 -17.04 21.60
CA HIS A 124 6.38 -16.63 20.85
C HIS A 124 6.28 -17.20 19.45
N VAL A 125 6.86 -16.47 18.50
CA VAL A 125 6.91 -16.86 17.10
C VAL A 125 8.30 -16.62 16.53
N LYS A 126 8.60 -17.27 15.42
CA LYS A 126 9.74 -17.01 14.55
C LYS A 126 9.31 -17.07 13.09
N PRO A 127 10.11 -16.56 12.14
CA PRO A 127 9.79 -16.64 10.71
C PRO A 127 9.56 -18.08 10.28
N GLY A 128 8.55 -18.27 9.43
CA GLY A 128 8.13 -19.59 8.95
C GLY A 128 7.11 -20.32 9.84
N ASP A 129 6.90 -19.90 11.09
CA ASP A 129 5.84 -20.46 11.93
C ASP A 129 4.48 -20.22 11.27
N ALA A 130 3.69 -21.27 11.11
CA ALA A 130 2.31 -21.18 10.63
C ALA A 130 1.38 -20.86 11.79
N VAL A 131 0.68 -19.74 11.69
CA VAL A 131 -0.15 -19.20 12.77
C VAL A 131 -1.50 -18.69 12.28
N LEU A 132 -2.50 -18.70 13.16
CA LEU A 132 -3.73 -17.93 13.02
C LEU A 132 -3.64 -16.68 13.90
N VAL A 133 -3.83 -15.53 13.30
CA VAL A 133 -3.63 -14.23 13.95
C VAL A 133 -4.90 -13.41 13.87
N LYS A 134 -5.36 -12.91 15.00
CA LYS A 134 -6.47 -11.96 15.08
C LYS A 134 -6.09 -10.66 14.39
N VAL A 135 -7.03 -10.11 13.62
CA VAL A 135 -6.87 -8.81 12.97
C VAL A 135 -7.73 -7.78 13.70
N ASP A 136 -7.15 -6.60 13.94
CA ASP A 136 -7.77 -5.56 14.77
C ASP A 136 -8.61 -4.59 13.96
N ALA A 137 -8.17 -4.32 12.73
CA ALA A 137 -8.87 -3.46 11.80
C ALA A 137 -8.63 -3.89 10.35
N GLY A 138 -9.52 -3.47 9.48
CA GLY A 138 -9.33 -3.66 8.05
C GLY A 138 -10.23 -2.76 7.24
N TYR A 139 -9.96 -2.70 5.94
CA TYR A 139 -10.82 -1.93 5.05
C TYR A 139 -10.82 -2.45 3.62
N SER A 140 -11.87 -2.08 2.90
CA SER A 140 -12.01 -2.27 1.47
C SER A 140 -12.41 -0.96 0.80
N HIS A 141 -12.46 -0.96 -0.52
CA HIS A 141 -12.81 0.21 -1.32
C HIS A 141 -13.76 -0.19 -2.44
N GLU A 142 -14.41 0.78 -3.08
CA GLU A 142 -15.57 0.55 -3.97
C GLU A 142 -15.26 -0.37 -5.14
N PHE A 143 -13.99 -0.44 -5.53
CA PHE A 143 -13.53 -1.30 -6.61
C PHE A 143 -13.51 -2.80 -6.23
N THR A 144 -13.35 -3.14 -4.94
CA THR A 144 -13.18 -4.52 -4.46
C THR A 144 -14.27 -4.98 -3.48
N THR A 145 -14.99 -4.06 -2.83
CA THR A 145 -16.04 -4.39 -1.83
C THR A 145 -17.15 -5.28 -2.41
N ALA A 146 -17.59 -5.01 -3.65
CA ALA A 146 -18.63 -5.83 -4.29
C ALA A 146 -18.21 -7.30 -4.47
N GLN A 147 -16.92 -7.54 -4.73
CA GLN A 147 -16.37 -8.88 -4.89
C GLN A 147 -16.25 -9.61 -3.54
N VAL A 148 -15.84 -8.89 -2.50
CA VAL A 148 -15.82 -9.39 -1.11
C VAL A 148 -17.23 -9.80 -0.67
N ASP A 149 -18.24 -8.96 -0.94
CA ASP A 149 -19.63 -9.26 -0.64
C ASP A 149 -20.11 -10.53 -1.35
N PHE A 150 -19.82 -10.65 -2.64
CA PHE A 150 -20.17 -11.82 -3.42
C PHE A 150 -19.60 -13.12 -2.84
N PHE A 151 -18.32 -13.14 -2.41
CA PHE A 151 -17.73 -14.34 -1.81
C PHE A 151 -18.34 -14.72 -0.48
N LEU A 152 -18.64 -13.72 0.36
CA LEU A 152 -19.34 -13.95 1.62
C LEU A 152 -20.72 -14.56 1.37
N ALA A 153 -21.48 -14.01 0.42
CA ALA A 153 -22.81 -14.50 0.09
C ALA A 153 -22.78 -15.89 -0.57
N ALA A 154 -21.79 -16.16 -1.41
CA ALA A 154 -21.63 -17.46 -2.08
C ALA A 154 -21.30 -18.57 -1.09
N GLU A 155 -20.46 -18.29 -0.09
CA GLU A 155 -20.04 -19.28 0.92
C GLU A 155 -21.06 -19.46 2.04
N TYR A 156 -21.58 -18.36 2.59
CA TYR A 156 -22.38 -18.36 3.83
C TYR A 156 -23.88 -18.08 3.59
N GLY A 157 -24.29 -17.88 2.34
CA GLY A 157 -25.64 -17.46 1.98
C GLY A 157 -25.84 -15.95 2.05
N ALA A 158 -26.89 -15.45 1.40
CA ALA A 158 -27.16 -14.02 1.27
C ALA A 158 -27.40 -13.28 2.61
N ASP A 159 -27.78 -14.01 3.66
CA ASP A 159 -28.12 -13.47 4.99
C ASP A 159 -26.94 -13.52 5.98
N TYR A 160 -25.70 -13.74 5.50
CA TYR A 160 -24.52 -13.80 6.35
C TYR A 160 -24.38 -12.55 7.24
N GLN A 161 -23.78 -12.73 8.41
CA GLN A 161 -23.52 -11.65 9.37
C GLN A 161 -22.03 -11.54 9.66
N LEU A 162 -21.58 -10.32 9.99
CA LEU A 162 -20.21 -10.06 10.42
C LEU A 162 -20.16 -9.99 11.95
N GLN A 163 -19.16 -10.62 12.57
CA GLN A 163 -19.05 -10.66 14.03
C GLN A 163 -18.66 -9.30 14.64
N ASN A 164 -17.80 -8.54 13.96
CA ASN A 164 -17.24 -7.28 14.47
C ASN A 164 -17.19 -6.19 13.37
N PRO A 165 -18.33 -5.81 12.78
CA PRO A 165 -18.35 -4.92 11.61
C PRO A 165 -17.72 -3.55 11.88
N ALA A 166 -17.83 -3.04 13.11
CA ALA A 166 -17.25 -1.76 13.51
C ALA A 166 -15.70 -1.73 13.50
N LYS A 167 -15.01 -2.86 13.31
CA LYS A 167 -13.56 -2.90 13.09
C LYS A 167 -13.16 -2.65 11.63
N PHE A 168 -14.13 -2.80 10.73
CA PHE A 168 -13.89 -2.76 9.30
C PHE A 168 -14.53 -1.53 8.67
N ALA A 169 -13.95 -1.08 7.57
CA ALA A 169 -14.42 0.09 6.84
C ALA A 169 -14.50 -0.15 5.34
N VAL A 170 -15.33 0.63 4.66
CA VAL A 170 -15.37 0.72 3.20
C VAL A 170 -15.22 2.16 2.75
N PHE A 171 -14.49 2.38 1.66
CA PHE A 171 -14.12 3.70 1.14
C PHE A 171 -14.55 3.89 -0.30
N GLU A 172 -15.02 5.09 -0.65
CA GLU A 172 -15.25 5.50 -2.04
C GLU A 172 -14.21 6.56 -2.42
N ASP A 173 -13.06 6.12 -2.91
CA ASP A 173 -11.88 6.97 -3.17
C ASP A 173 -11.16 6.64 -4.49
N HIS A 174 -11.25 5.41 -4.99
CA HIS A 174 -10.49 4.93 -6.13
C HIS A 174 -11.03 5.45 -7.48
N LEU A 175 -12.33 5.30 -7.69
CA LEU A 175 -13.01 5.53 -8.96
C LEU A 175 -13.78 6.86 -8.97
N ILE A 176 -13.61 7.71 -7.95
CA ILE A 176 -14.38 8.95 -7.77
C ILE A 176 -14.24 9.92 -8.97
N TYR A 177 -13.05 10.02 -9.57
CA TYR A 177 -12.78 10.86 -10.75
C TYR A 177 -12.66 10.07 -12.07
N ALA A 178 -12.93 8.76 -12.05
CA ALA A 178 -12.67 7.90 -13.20
C ALA A 178 -13.49 8.29 -14.44
N THR A 179 -14.74 8.75 -14.26
CA THR A 179 -15.62 9.14 -15.38
C THR A 179 -15.13 10.37 -16.15
N GLY A 180 -14.27 11.19 -15.54
CA GLY A 180 -13.60 12.32 -16.21
C GLY A 180 -12.40 11.92 -17.07
N VAL A 181 -11.93 10.66 -16.98
CA VAL A 181 -10.82 10.16 -17.80
C VAL A 181 -11.38 9.48 -19.04
N ALA A 182 -10.92 9.90 -20.23
CA ALA A 182 -11.45 9.43 -21.52
C ALA A 182 -11.46 7.89 -21.67
N SER A 183 -10.43 7.19 -21.17
CA SER A 183 -10.36 5.73 -21.22
C SER A 183 -11.38 5.01 -20.32
N MET A 184 -11.86 5.70 -19.28
CA MET A 184 -12.71 5.16 -18.22
C MET A 184 -14.16 5.62 -18.32
N ALA A 185 -14.44 6.73 -19.02
CA ALA A 185 -15.78 7.29 -19.21
C ALA A 185 -16.81 6.27 -19.71
N LYS A 186 -16.41 5.36 -20.61
CA LYS A 186 -17.26 4.27 -21.14
C LYS A 186 -17.72 3.24 -20.10
N TYR A 187 -17.18 3.27 -18.88
CA TYR A 187 -17.53 2.38 -17.77
C TYR A 187 -18.34 3.08 -16.69
N ALA A 188 -18.85 4.29 -16.92
CA ALA A 188 -19.60 5.08 -15.92
C ALA A 188 -20.69 4.28 -15.20
N ASP A 189 -21.58 3.61 -15.93
CA ASP A 189 -22.67 2.81 -15.34
C ASP A 189 -22.15 1.67 -14.45
N LYS A 190 -21.02 1.06 -14.83
CA LYS A 190 -20.39 -0.02 -14.04
C LYS A 190 -19.72 0.53 -12.79
N ILE A 191 -19.11 1.71 -12.88
CA ILE A 191 -18.50 2.39 -11.73
C ILE A 191 -19.58 2.77 -10.72
N GLU A 192 -20.70 3.34 -11.16
CA GLU A 192 -21.83 3.64 -10.28
C GLU A 192 -22.41 2.37 -9.67
N ARG A 193 -22.52 1.28 -10.45
CA ARG A 193 -22.97 -0.01 -9.92
C ARG A 193 -22.08 -0.53 -8.79
N LEU A 194 -20.76 -0.39 -8.91
CA LEU A 194 -19.83 -0.80 -7.84
C LEU A 194 -20.02 0.03 -6.56
N ARG A 195 -20.24 1.34 -6.70
CA ARG A 195 -20.53 2.25 -5.57
C ARG A 195 -21.85 1.90 -4.90
N GLU A 196 -22.91 1.61 -5.66
CA GLU A 196 -24.18 1.13 -5.12
C GLU A 196 -24.03 -0.16 -4.31
N LEU A 197 -23.29 -1.14 -4.85
CA LEU A 197 -23.05 -2.42 -4.18
C LEU A 197 -22.27 -2.22 -2.87
N GLN A 198 -21.27 -1.35 -2.85
CA GLN A 198 -20.57 -0.99 -1.61
C GLN A 198 -21.50 -0.34 -0.58
N ARG A 199 -22.33 0.63 -0.98
CA ARG A 199 -23.29 1.28 -0.08
C ARG A 199 -24.29 0.28 0.49
N ALA A 200 -24.79 -0.64 -0.34
CA ALA A 200 -25.67 -1.72 0.09
C ALA A 200 -24.98 -2.68 1.07
N PHE A 201 -23.73 -3.07 0.78
CA PHE A 201 -22.92 -3.88 1.69
C PHE A 201 -22.73 -3.18 3.04
N ALA A 202 -22.38 -1.89 3.06
CA ALA A 202 -22.19 -1.13 4.29
C ALA A 202 -23.48 -1.04 5.12
N ALA A 203 -24.61 -0.76 4.46
CA ALA A 203 -25.91 -0.67 5.11
C ALA A 203 -26.36 -2.02 5.72
N ARG A 204 -26.08 -3.13 5.02
CA ARG A 204 -26.47 -4.48 5.47
C ARG A 204 -25.58 -5.00 6.59
N THR A 205 -24.27 -4.79 6.49
CA THR A 205 -23.29 -5.40 7.41
C THR A 205 -22.92 -4.51 8.59
N GLY A 206 -23.18 -3.20 8.51
CA GLY A 206 -22.89 -2.24 9.58
C GLY A 206 -21.41 -1.86 9.71
N VAL A 207 -20.58 -2.14 8.69
CA VAL A 207 -19.19 -1.68 8.65
C VAL A 207 -19.12 -0.15 8.60
N ARG A 208 -17.99 0.44 9.02
CA ARG A 208 -17.79 1.89 8.93
C ARG A 208 -17.85 2.33 7.47
N ASN A 209 -18.66 3.35 7.19
CA ASN A 209 -18.92 3.78 5.83
C ASN A 209 -18.28 5.14 5.53
N TYR A 210 -17.28 5.14 4.67
CA TYR A 210 -16.61 6.32 4.14
C TYR A 210 -16.92 6.48 2.64
N SER A 211 -18.20 6.36 2.28
CA SER A 211 -18.68 6.64 0.92
C SER A 211 -18.62 8.14 0.60
N ALA A 212 -18.57 8.47 -0.69
CA ALA A 212 -18.55 9.85 -1.13
C ALA A 212 -19.93 10.50 -0.92
N ILE A 213 -19.93 11.80 -0.64
CA ILE A 213 -21.13 12.62 -0.51
C ILE A 213 -21.03 13.73 -1.55
N ASP A 214 -22.07 13.87 -2.39
CA ASP A 214 -22.13 14.85 -3.49
C ASP A 214 -20.88 14.81 -4.40
N GLY A 215 -20.40 13.61 -4.69
CA GLY A 215 -19.23 13.38 -5.55
C GLY A 215 -17.88 13.68 -4.87
N VAL A 216 -17.85 13.93 -3.56
CA VAL A 216 -16.63 14.21 -2.81
C VAL A 216 -16.32 13.05 -1.85
N SER A 217 -15.15 12.44 -2.04
CA SER A 217 -14.64 11.42 -1.13
C SER A 217 -14.25 12.05 0.23
N PRO A 218 -14.45 11.34 1.36
CA PRO A 218 -13.87 11.75 2.64
C PRO A 218 -12.33 11.73 2.63
N GLY A 219 -11.73 10.92 1.75
CA GLY A 219 -10.29 10.83 1.59
C GLY A 219 -9.84 9.47 1.10
N ILE A 220 -8.55 9.39 0.76
CA ILE A 220 -7.88 8.15 0.37
C ILE A 220 -7.87 7.20 1.55
N CYS A 221 -8.29 5.96 1.35
CA CYS A 221 -8.55 4.97 2.40
C CYS A 221 -7.42 4.85 3.42
N HIS A 222 -6.16 4.79 3.00
CA HIS A 222 -5.01 4.68 3.90
C HIS A 222 -4.80 5.91 4.78
N GLN A 223 -5.03 7.10 4.22
CA GLN A 223 -4.91 8.36 4.95
C GLN A 223 -6.00 8.42 6.02
N VAL A 224 -7.26 8.21 5.63
CA VAL A 224 -8.41 8.23 6.54
C VAL A 224 -8.31 7.11 7.60
N ALA A 225 -7.82 5.93 7.23
CA ALA A 225 -7.58 4.83 8.16
C ALA A 225 -6.54 5.20 9.23
N ARG A 226 -5.45 5.88 8.87
CA ARG A 226 -4.50 6.41 9.87
C ARG A 226 -5.11 7.51 10.73
N GLU A 227 -5.96 8.36 10.16
CA GLU A 227 -6.61 9.44 10.89
C GLU A 227 -7.63 8.90 11.92
N HIS A 228 -8.32 7.79 11.65
CA HIS A 228 -9.49 7.38 12.44
C HIS A 228 -9.60 5.90 12.88
N ILE A 229 -8.78 5.00 12.35
CA ILE A 229 -8.99 3.55 12.52
C ILE A 229 -7.80 2.85 13.18
N ILE A 230 -6.58 3.17 12.74
CA ILE A 230 -5.37 2.39 13.07
C ILE A 230 -4.72 2.92 14.35
N ASP A 231 -4.45 2.03 15.31
CA ASP A 231 -3.69 2.32 16.53
C ASP A 231 -2.31 1.63 16.52
N PRO A 232 -1.35 2.11 17.35
CA PRO A 232 -0.10 1.38 17.58
C PRO A 232 -0.36 -0.05 18.04
N GLY A 233 0.45 -0.99 17.58
CA GLY A 233 0.35 -2.40 17.94
C GLY A 233 -0.81 -3.15 17.28
N ASP A 234 -1.63 -2.52 16.45
CA ASP A 234 -2.66 -3.22 15.66
C ASP A 234 -2.03 -4.13 14.60
N PHE A 235 -2.75 -5.18 14.22
CA PHE A 235 -2.51 -5.90 12.97
C PHE A 235 -3.66 -5.59 12.01
N VAL A 236 -3.32 -5.05 10.84
CA VAL A 236 -4.27 -4.47 9.87
C VAL A 236 -4.12 -5.12 8.51
N GLN A 237 -5.24 -5.60 7.97
CA GLN A 237 -5.31 -6.14 6.62
C GLN A 237 -6.44 -5.50 5.83
N ALA A 238 -6.23 -5.26 4.53
CA ALA A 238 -7.21 -4.60 3.67
C ALA A 238 -7.00 -5.01 2.21
N THR A 239 -7.95 -4.68 1.33
CA THR A 239 -7.93 -5.11 -0.08
C THR A 239 -7.06 -4.23 -1.00
N ASP A 240 -6.26 -3.30 -0.45
CA ASP A 240 -5.31 -2.49 -1.22
C ASP A 240 -3.85 -2.73 -0.76
N SER A 241 -2.93 -2.73 -1.71
CA SER A 241 -1.50 -2.97 -1.47
C SER A 241 -0.82 -1.97 -0.53
N HIS A 242 -1.23 -0.70 -0.51
CA HIS A 242 -0.58 0.35 0.27
C HIS A 242 -1.13 0.46 1.70
N THR A 243 -1.90 -0.54 2.13
CA THR A 243 -2.27 -0.72 3.55
C THR A 243 -1.06 -0.72 4.48
N CYS A 244 0.12 -1.08 3.95
CA CYS A 244 1.40 -0.94 4.64
C CYS A 244 1.69 0.47 5.17
N MET A 245 1.05 1.52 4.64
CA MET A 245 1.09 2.88 5.20
C MET A 245 0.68 2.95 6.67
N GLY A 246 -0.20 2.04 7.13
CA GLY A 246 -0.53 1.87 8.55
C GLY A 246 0.67 1.60 9.45
N GLY A 247 1.75 1.06 8.88
CA GLY A 247 3.07 0.89 9.48
C GLY A 247 3.58 2.13 10.20
N ALA A 248 3.29 3.32 9.67
CA ALA A 248 3.70 4.58 10.26
C ALA A 248 3.09 4.87 11.62
N SER A 249 1.93 4.31 11.92
CA SER A 249 1.27 4.44 13.22
C SER A 249 1.72 3.37 14.22
N GLY A 250 2.74 2.56 13.89
CA GLY A 250 3.21 1.45 14.73
C GLY A 250 2.34 0.19 14.64
N ALA A 251 1.45 0.12 13.66
CA ALA A 251 0.66 -1.08 13.36
C ALA A 251 1.39 -1.96 12.34
N LEU A 252 1.29 -3.27 12.47
CA LEU A 252 1.70 -4.16 11.40
C LEU A 252 0.60 -4.18 10.33
N ALA A 253 0.91 -3.76 9.10
CA ALA A 253 -0.14 -3.58 8.08
C ALA A 253 0.29 -4.02 6.69
N TRP A 254 -0.61 -4.69 5.95
CA TRP A 254 -0.43 -5.00 4.53
C TRP A 254 -1.73 -5.37 3.79
N GLY A 255 -1.67 -5.29 2.46
CA GLY A 255 -2.76 -5.64 1.57
C GLY A 255 -2.92 -7.15 1.38
N VAL A 256 -4.15 -7.61 1.15
CA VAL A 256 -4.53 -9.00 0.87
C VAL A 256 -5.53 -9.09 -0.27
N GLY A 257 -5.73 -10.28 -0.82
CA GLY A 257 -6.75 -10.54 -1.85
C GLY A 257 -8.18 -10.50 -1.30
N SER A 258 -9.18 -10.44 -2.19
CA SER A 258 -10.59 -10.34 -1.81
C SER A 258 -11.10 -11.60 -1.09
N THR A 259 -10.65 -12.81 -1.45
CA THR A 259 -11.02 -14.04 -0.73
C THR A 259 -10.45 -14.07 0.69
N GLU A 260 -9.17 -13.69 0.85
CA GLU A 260 -8.54 -13.60 2.18
C GLU A 260 -9.25 -12.55 3.04
N TYR A 261 -9.56 -11.39 2.46
CA TYR A 261 -10.29 -10.35 3.16
C TYR A 261 -11.73 -10.77 3.51
N ALA A 262 -12.43 -11.49 2.62
CA ALA A 262 -13.76 -12.02 2.90
C ALA A 262 -13.73 -13.02 4.07
N ALA A 263 -12.79 -13.97 4.06
CA ALA A 263 -12.61 -14.90 5.17
C ALA A 263 -12.32 -14.15 6.49
N LEU A 264 -11.43 -13.17 6.44
CA LEU A 264 -11.12 -12.30 7.57
C LEU A 264 -12.35 -11.56 8.10
N LEU A 265 -13.16 -10.92 7.24
CA LEU A 265 -14.33 -10.17 7.68
C LEU A 265 -15.32 -11.04 8.46
N HIS A 266 -15.50 -12.28 8.00
CA HIS A 266 -16.43 -13.22 8.63
C HIS A 266 -15.87 -13.79 9.95
N TRP A 267 -14.58 -14.17 9.97
CA TRP A 267 -13.99 -14.94 11.06
C TRP A 267 -13.14 -14.12 12.06
N GLY A 268 -12.68 -12.93 11.68
CA GLY A 268 -11.90 -12.03 12.54
C GLY A 268 -10.42 -12.40 12.73
N PHE A 269 -9.91 -13.40 12.01
CA PHE A 269 -8.51 -13.80 11.99
C PHE A 269 -8.04 -14.13 10.57
N THR A 270 -6.72 -14.24 10.38
CA THR A 270 -6.11 -14.71 9.15
C THR A 270 -5.07 -15.81 9.44
N PRO A 271 -4.98 -16.87 8.62
CA PRO A 271 -3.85 -17.78 8.61
C PRO A 271 -2.65 -17.17 7.87
N LEU A 272 -1.46 -17.23 8.46
CA LEU A 272 -0.23 -16.80 7.81
C LEU A 272 0.99 -17.61 8.28
N ALA A 273 2.00 -17.68 7.42
CA ALA A 273 3.36 -17.94 7.87
C ALA A 273 3.98 -16.62 8.33
N VAL A 274 4.56 -16.61 9.54
CA VAL A 274 5.24 -15.43 10.11
C VAL A 274 6.34 -15.00 9.14
N PRO A 275 6.31 -13.75 8.66
CA PRO A 275 7.28 -13.29 7.67
C PRO A 275 8.64 -13.04 8.31
N GLU A 276 9.69 -13.16 7.51
CA GLU A 276 10.99 -12.58 7.80
C GLU A 276 10.90 -11.05 7.85
N SER A 277 11.83 -10.42 8.57
CA SER A 277 11.94 -8.96 8.66
C SER A 277 13.29 -8.45 8.17
N ILE A 278 13.31 -7.24 7.61
CA ILE A 278 14.51 -6.44 7.33
C ILE A 278 14.41 -5.11 8.08
N ARG A 279 15.50 -4.67 8.70
CA ARG A 279 15.51 -3.47 9.54
C ARG A 279 16.29 -2.34 8.88
N PHE A 280 15.71 -1.15 8.86
CA PHE A 280 16.37 0.10 8.46
C PHE A 280 16.53 1.00 9.69
N GLU A 281 17.78 1.15 10.15
CA GLU A 281 18.19 2.05 11.22
C GLU A 281 18.53 3.42 10.64
N LEU A 282 17.60 4.37 10.74
CA LEU A 282 17.78 5.73 10.24
C LEU A 282 18.58 6.54 11.25
N THR A 283 19.62 7.25 10.77
CA THR A 283 20.50 8.09 11.60
C THR A 283 20.68 9.47 11.00
N GLY A 284 21.04 10.46 11.81
CA GLY A 284 21.16 11.84 11.34
C GLY A 284 19.81 12.50 11.00
N ARG A 285 19.84 13.55 10.18
CA ARG A 285 18.65 14.33 9.77
C ARG A 285 18.72 14.65 8.30
N LEU A 286 17.58 14.66 7.62
CA LEU A 286 17.51 15.07 6.21
C LEU A 286 17.93 16.53 6.06
N ARG A 287 18.71 16.80 5.01
CA ARG A 287 19.10 18.16 4.62
C ARG A 287 17.90 18.90 4.02
N ALA A 288 17.97 20.23 4.01
CA ALA A 288 16.98 21.04 3.32
C ALA A 288 16.89 20.63 1.83
N GLY A 289 15.65 20.54 1.33
CA GLY A 289 15.39 20.11 -0.05
C GLY A 289 15.25 18.59 -0.24
N VAL A 290 15.46 17.79 0.81
CA VAL A 290 15.35 16.32 0.79
C VAL A 290 14.20 15.88 1.68
N THR A 291 13.43 14.87 1.23
CA THR A 291 12.27 14.35 1.96
C THR A 291 12.34 12.83 2.14
N ALA A 292 11.43 12.25 2.90
CA ALA A 292 11.30 10.80 3.09
C ALA A 292 11.05 10.06 1.77
N LYS A 293 10.53 10.75 0.74
CA LYS A 293 10.43 10.20 -0.62
C LYS A 293 11.80 9.85 -1.18
N ASP A 294 12.79 10.73 -1.01
CA ASP A 294 14.15 10.51 -1.49
C ASP A 294 14.82 9.35 -0.74
N VAL A 295 14.53 9.20 0.57
CA VAL A 295 14.96 8.03 1.36
C VAL A 295 14.37 6.74 0.78
N MET A 296 13.07 6.72 0.45
CA MET A 296 12.46 5.53 -0.14
C MET A 296 12.96 5.24 -1.56
N LEU A 297 13.21 6.25 -2.38
CA LEU A 297 13.81 6.06 -3.71
C LEU A 297 15.23 5.48 -3.59
N HIS A 298 16.01 5.92 -2.59
CA HIS A 298 17.30 5.32 -2.28
C HIS A 298 17.16 3.84 -1.84
N ILE A 299 16.20 3.53 -0.96
CA ILE A 299 15.95 2.14 -0.52
C ILE A 299 15.53 1.25 -1.70
N LEU A 300 14.67 1.76 -2.57
CA LEU A 300 14.20 1.06 -3.77
C LEU A 300 15.37 0.75 -4.72
N ALA A 301 16.20 1.75 -5.02
CA ALA A 301 17.33 1.61 -5.95
C ALA A 301 18.46 0.73 -5.41
N THR A 302 18.61 0.65 -4.08
CA THR A 302 19.73 -0.04 -3.41
C THR A 302 19.36 -1.45 -2.97
N TYR A 303 18.31 -1.60 -2.15
CA TYR A 303 17.96 -2.84 -1.48
C TYR A 303 16.88 -3.61 -2.23
N ALA A 304 15.78 -2.93 -2.60
CA ALA A 304 14.67 -3.61 -3.28
C ALA A 304 15.02 -4.07 -4.69
N ARG A 305 15.87 -3.32 -5.40
CA ARG A 305 16.42 -3.72 -6.70
C ARG A 305 17.25 -5.01 -6.62
N ARG A 306 17.86 -5.29 -5.47
CA ARG A 306 18.61 -6.52 -5.17
C ARG A 306 17.74 -7.60 -4.53
N GLU A 307 16.42 -7.37 -4.45
CA GLU A 307 15.44 -8.27 -3.85
C GLU A 307 15.66 -8.53 -2.34
N GLU A 308 16.44 -7.71 -1.65
CA GLU A 308 16.72 -7.86 -0.22
C GLU A 308 15.47 -7.65 0.64
N THR A 309 14.48 -6.91 0.14
CA THR A 309 13.20 -6.63 0.81
C THR A 309 12.08 -7.60 0.39
N LEU A 310 12.32 -8.50 -0.56
CA LEU A 310 11.29 -9.34 -1.17
C LEU A 310 10.56 -10.21 -0.13
N ASN A 311 9.24 -10.04 -0.02
CA ASN A 311 8.36 -10.76 0.90
C ASN A 311 8.75 -10.66 2.40
N ARG A 312 9.59 -9.69 2.77
CA ARG A 312 9.93 -9.37 4.16
C ARG A 312 9.06 -8.24 4.68
N VAL A 313 8.90 -8.11 5.99
CA VAL A 313 8.38 -6.88 6.59
C VAL A 313 9.52 -5.89 6.77
N MET A 314 9.32 -4.65 6.29
CA MET A 314 10.26 -3.55 6.49
C MET A 314 10.02 -2.91 7.86
N GLU A 315 10.98 -3.07 8.76
CA GLU A 315 10.98 -2.41 10.06
C GLU A 315 11.82 -1.14 10.03
N PHE A 316 11.30 -0.03 10.55
CA PHE A 316 12.03 1.24 10.65
C PHE A 316 12.22 1.68 12.09
N GLY A 317 13.40 2.19 12.39
CA GLY A 317 13.68 2.90 13.65
C GLY A 317 15.03 3.59 13.60
N GLY A 318 15.64 3.78 14.77
CA GLY A 318 16.81 4.62 14.93
C GLY A 318 16.44 6.10 15.11
N GLU A 319 17.37 6.89 15.65
CA GLU A 319 17.12 8.30 16.02
C GLU A 319 16.66 9.17 14.84
N GLY A 320 17.09 8.86 13.62
CA GLY A 320 16.74 9.59 12.41
C GLY A 320 15.26 9.42 12.04
N LEU A 321 14.63 8.30 12.42
CA LEU A 321 13.18 8.11 12.22
C LEU A 321 12.40 9.15 13.00
N PHE A 322 12.81 9.43 14.24
CA PHE A 322 12.12 10.38 15.11
C PHE A 322 12.34 11.84 14.70
N ALA A 323 13.33 12.11 13.84
CA ALA A 323 13.48 13.41 13.20
C ALA A 323 12.49 13.65 12.05
N LEU A 324 11.84 12.59 11.54
CA LEU A 324 10.79 12.70 10.53
C LEU A 324 9.43 12.94 11.19
N SER A 325 8.60 13.73 10.53
CA SER A 325 7.22 13.95 10.94
C SER A 325 6.36 12.68 10.77
N PRO A 326 5.19 12.61 11.42
CA PRO A 326 4.23 11.53 11.20
C PRO A 326 3.82 11.32 9.73
N ASP A 327 3.80 12.38 8.93
CA ASP A 327 3.45 12.31 7.51
C ASP A 327 4.64 11.83 6.68
N GLU A 328 5.85 12.31 6.93
CA GLU A 328 7.07 11.79 6.28
C GLU A 328 7.29 10.29 6.59
N ARG A 329 7.03 9.86 7.84
CA ARG A 329 7.03 8.45 8.22
C ARG A 329 6.01 7.63 7.43
N ALA A 330 4.83 8.18 7.15
CA ALA A 330 3.83 7.52 6.33
C ALA A 330 4.27 7.33 4.88
N THR A 331 5.09 8.23 4.33
CA THR A 331 5.73 8.02 3.02
C THR A 331 6.66 6.81 3.03
N LEU A 332 7.46 6.61 4.09
CA LEU A 332 8.32 5.43 4.24
C LEU A 332 7.50 4.13 4.23
N ALA A 333 6.46 4.08 5.08
CA ALA A 333 5.62 2.90 5.23
C ALA A 333 4.80 2.61 3.96
N ASN A 334 4.26 3.63 3.32
CA ASN A 334 3.44 3.51 2.12
C ASN A 334 4.18 2.82 0.96
N MET A 335 5.45 3.16 0.76
CA MET A 335 6.24 2.68 -0.37
C MET A 335 6.91 1.32 -0.13
N ALA A 336 6.64 0.66 1.00
CA ALA A 336 7.14 -0.70 1.25
C ALA A 336 6.65 -1.70 0.19
N THR A 337 5.43 -1.52 -0.33
CA THR A 337 4.89 -2.40 -1.38
C THR A 337 5.68 -2.29 -2.70
N GLU A 338 6.19 -1.12 -3.07
CA GLU A 338 7.09 -0.95 -4.22
C GLU A 338 8.43 -1.67 -4.01
N CYS A 339 8.87 -1.80 -2.76
CA CYS A 339 10.03 -2.62 -2.40
C CYS A 339 9.75 -4.13 -2.53
N SER A 340 8.56 -4.54 -3.00
CA SER A 340 8.12 -5.94 -2.99
C SER A 340 8.12 -6.54 -1.57
N ALA A 341 8.08 -5.69 -0.54
CA ALA A 341 7.95 -6.09 0.84
C ALA A 341 6.52 -6.54 1.11
N ARG A 342 6.37 -7.42 2.10
CA ARG A 342 5.05 -7.88 2.54
C ARG A 342 4.26 -6.72 3.16
N GLY A 343 4.93 -5.89 3.95
CA GLY A 343 4.36 -4.72 4.60
C GLY A 343 5.45 -3.93 5.32
N SER A 344 5.06 -3.01 6.18
CA SER A 344 6.00 -2.25 7.02
C SER A 344 5.44 -1.98 8.41
N VAL A 345 6.35 -1.76 9.34
CA VAL A 345 6.05 -1.29 10.70
C VAL A 345 7.21 -0.44 11.22
N MET A 346 6.96 0.47 12.15
CA MET A 346 8.02 1.29 12.73
C MET A 346 7.82 1.56 14.21
N GLU A 347 8.89 1.99 14.87
CA GLU A 347 8.83 2.48 16.24
C GLU A 347 8.04 3.80 16.33
N VAL A 348 7.38 3.98 17.47
CA VAL A 348 6.44 5.09 17.71
C VAL A 348 6.91 5.92 18.88
N ASP A 349 6.94 7.25 18.69
CA ASP A 349 7.21 8.25 19.71
C ASP A 349 5.94 9.05 20.06
N ASP A 350 6.04 9.90 21.08
CA ASP A 350 4.94 10.76 21.50
C ASP A 350 4.45 11.73 20.40
N THR A 351 5.28 12.04 19.40
CA THR A 351 4.89 12.87 18.25
C THR A 351 3.81 12.19 17.42
N MET A 352 3.98 10.90 17.12
CA MET A 352 2.95 10.11 16.45
C MET A 352 1.70 9.95 17.32
N LEU A 353 1.85 9.72 18.63
CA LEU A 353 0.71 9.60 19.54
C LEU A 353 -0.13 10.88 19.59
N ARG A 354 0.51 12.06 19.63
CA ARG A 354 -0.16 13.35 19.52
C ARG A 354 -0.88 13.51 18.19
N TRP A 355 -0.22 13.18 17.08
CA TRP A 355 -0.81 13.25 15.74
C TRP A 355 -2.10 12.43 15.62
N ILE A 356 -2.15 11.25 16.25
CA ILE A 356 -3.35 10.41 16.33
C ILE A 356 -4.41 11.06 17.23
N ALA A 357 -4.05 11.46 18.46
CA ALA A 357 -4.99 12.00 19.43
C ALA A 357 -5.66 13.31 18.98
N GLU A 358 -4.92 14.19 18.30
CA GLU A 358 -5.43 15.46 17.74
C GLU A 358 -6.57 15.26 16.73
N ARG A 359 -6.66 14.08 16.11
CA ARG A 359 -7.68 13.74 15.10
C ARG A 359 -8.83 12.92 15.64
N ARG A 360 -8.73 12.46 16.89
CA ARG A 360 -9.68 11.52 17.49
C ARG A 360 -10.11 12.05 18.87
N PRO A 361 -11.11 12.94 18.91
CA PRO A 361 -11.64 13.47 20.16
C PRO A 361 -11.99 12.35 21.15
N GLY A 362 -11.48 12.47 22.38
CA GLY A 362 -11.68 11.47 23.45
C GLY A 362 -10.64 10.36 23.52
N VAL A 363 -9.71 10.26 22.57
CA VAL A 363 -8.56 9.32 22.65
C VAL A 363 -7.43 9.96 23.44
N SER A 364 -7.00 9.34 24.54
CA SER A 364 -5.87 9.82 25.35
C SER A 364 -4.53 9.29 24.83
N ILE A 365 -3.48 10.10 24.95
CA ILE A 365 -2.11 9.71 24.60
C ILE A 365 -1.66 8.51 25.42
N ASP A 366 -2.02 8.44 26.71
CA ASP A 366 -1.65 7.32 27.58
C ASP A 366 -2.29 6.00 27.15
N ALA A 367 -3.54 6.03 26.68
CA ALA A 367 -4.22 4.85 26.15
C ALA A 367 -3.55 4.36 24.86
N LEU A 368 -3.10 5.27 23.99
CA LEU A 368 -2.34 4.91 22.80
C LEU A 368 -0.95 4.37 23.16
N ARG A 369 -0.25 5.00 24.11
CA ARG A 369 1.09 4.60 24.56
C ARG A 369 1.09 3.18 25.12
N ALA A 370 0.03 2.78 25.83
CA ALA A 370 -0.12 1.43 26.35
C ALA A 370 -0.20 0.33 25.27
N LYS A 371 -0.49 0.70 24.01
CA LYS A 371 -0.54 -0.22 22.87
C LYS A 371 0.76 -0.27 22.07
N VAL A 372 1.71 0.63 22.32
CA VAL A 372 2.97 0.70 21.59
C VAL A 372 3.78 -0.58 21.81
N VAL A 373 4.28 -1.15 20.72
CA VAL A 373 5.14 -2.34 20.73
C VAL A 373 6.56 -1.94 20.34
N MET A 374 7.54 -2.37 21.13
CA MET A 374 8.97 -2.15 20.89
C MET A 374 9.68 -3.50 20.70
N PRO A 375 10.74 -3.58 19.87
CA PRO A 375 11.43 -4.85 19.62
C PRO A 375 12.25 -5.24 20.85
N ASP A 376 12.50 -6.53 21.04
CA ASP A 376 13.40 -6.98 22.10
C ASP A 376 14.86 -6.67 21.74
N PRO A 377 15.71 -6.30 22.72
CA PRO A 377 17.15 -6.21 22.50
C PRO A 377 17.71 -7.52 21.96
N GLY A 378 18.48 -7.45 20.87
CA GLY A 378 19.07 -8.62 20.22
C GLY A 378 18.08 -9.46 19.39
N ALA A 379 16.89 -8.93 19.08
CA ALA A 379 16.00 -9.53 18.10
C ALA A 379 16.69 -9.71 16.74
N HIS A 380 16.40 -10.84 16.09
CA HIS A 380 16.97 -11.19 14.79
C HIS A 380 16.12 -10.63 13.63
N HIS A 381 16.79 -10.19 12.57
CA HIS A 381 16.20 -9.75 11.30
C HIS A 381 16.89 -10.50 10.16
N ASP A 382 16.16 -11.40 9.50
CA ASP A 382 16.72 -12.29 8.46
C ASP A 382 17.23 -11.53 7.24
N GLY A 383 16.61 -10.38 6.92
CA GLY A 383 17.08 -9.47 5.89
C GLY A 383 18.22 -8.55 6.33
N GLY A 384 18.68 -8.67 7.58
CA GLY A 384 19.73 -7.85 8.18
C GLY A 384 19.23 -6.52 8.76
N VAL A 385 20.17 -5.82 9.41
CA VAL A 385 20.00 -4.47 9.96
C VAL A 385 20.87 -3.50 9.17
N HIS A 386 20.24 -2.58 8.45
CA HIS A 386 20.89 -1.66 7.53
C HIS A 386 20.81 -0.24 8.05
N ARG A 387 21.97 0.40 8.25
CA ARG A 387 22.03 1.79 8.68
C ARG A 387 21.93 2.73 7.48
N ILE A 388 21.00 3.69 7.54
CA ILE A 388 20.86 4.75 6.55
C ILE A 388 21.17 6.08 7.20
N ASP A 389 22.22 6.75 6.73
CA ASP A 389 22.56 8.11 7.12
C ASP A 389 21.73 9.12 6.31
N LEU A 390 20.77 9.75 6.95
CA LEU A 390 19.86 10.72 6.33
C LEU A 390 20.59 11.97 5.82
N THR A 391 21.80 12.27 6.31
CA THR A 391 22.60 13.41 5.83
C THR A 391 23.21 13.17 4.45
N ALA A 392 23.40 11.89 4.08
CA ALA A 392 23.95 11.48 2.79
C ALA A 392 22.90 11.38 1.68
N ILE A 393 21.60 11.39 2.04
CA ILE A 393 20.50 11.31 1.08
C ILE A 393 20.43 12.60 0.26
N GLN A 394 20.22 12.43 -1.05
CA GLN A 394 20.11 13.50 -2.02
C GLN A 394 18.78 13.40 -2.77
N PRO A 395 18.27 14.48 -3.39
CA PRO A 395 17.06 14.44 -4.19
C PRO A 395 17.18 13.45 -5.34
N MET A 396 16.21 12.55 -5.41
CA MET A 396 16.18 11.47 -6.40
C MET A 396 14.91 11.52 -7.22
N VAL A 397 14.96 10.87 -8.38
CA VAL A 397 13.77 10.47 -9.13
C VAL A 397 13.79 8.98 -9.45
N ALA A 398 12.63 8.35 -9.57
CA ALA A 398 12.52 7.10 -10.31
C ALA A 398 12.24 7.42 -11.78
N THR A 399 13.10 6.94 -12.68
CA THR A 399 13.00 7.17 -14.13
C THR A 399 11.99 6.19 -14.77
N PRO A 400 11.42 6.52 -15.95
CA PRO A 400 10.51 5.64 -16.68
C PRO A 400 11.20 4.43 -17.35
N GLY A 401 12.46 4.15 -17.02
CA GLY A 401 13.29 3.15 -17.69
C GLY A 401 13.77 3.58 -19.07
N ASP A 402 14.27 2.62 -19.83
CA ASP A 402 14.83 2.77 -21.18
C ASP A 402 14.48 1.52 -22.01
N PRO A 403 13.39 1.57 -22.81
CA PRO A 403 12.96 0.44 -23.62
C PRO A 403 13.99 -0.03 -24.63
N ASP A 404 14.81 0.87 -25.18
CA ASP A 404 15.84 0.54 -26.18
C ASP A 404 16.96 -0.28 -25.55
N ARG A 405 17.16 -0.12 -24.23
CA ARG A 405 18.09 -0.91 -23.41
C ARG A 405 17.42 -2.05 -22.65
N GLY A 406 16.13 -2.32 -22.90
CA GLY A 406 15.36 -3.36 -22.22
C GLY A 406 15.08 -3.08 -20.74
N ILE A 407 15.20 -1.83 -20.28
CA ILE A 407 14.92 -1.42 -18.91
C ILE A 407 13.46 -0.98 -18.83
N ALA A 408 12.62 -1.81 -18.21
CA ALA A 408 11.21 -1.49 -17.99
C ALA A 408 11.04 -0.34 -16.99
N SER A 409 9.92 0.39 -17.10
CA SER A 409 9.53 1.40 -16.12
C SER A 409 9.19 0.73 -14.79
N ASP A 410 9.95 1.04 -13.75
CA ASP A 410 9.84 0.45 -12.42
C ASP A 410 10.26 1.49 -11.36
N PRO A 411 9.56 1.62 -10.22
CA PRO A 411 9.94 2.50 -9.12
C PRO A 411 11.37 2.28 -8.60
N LYS A 412 11.97 1.11 -8.85
CA LYS A 412 13.36 0.77 -8.50
C LYS A 412 14.41 1.45 -9.38
N ASN A 413 14.01 2.13 -10.46
CA ASN A 413 14.92 2.86 -11.36
C ASN A 413 15.31 4.24 -10.80
N GLY A 414 15.81 4.27 -9.56
CA GLY A 414 16.25 5.50 -8.91
C GLY A 414 17.51 6.09 -9.53
N ALA A 415 17.53 7.40 -9.71
CA ALA A 415 18.68 8.19 -10.17
C ALA A 415 18.74 9.51 -9.41
N LEU A 416 19.94 10.09 -9.24
CA LEU A 416 20.06 11.44 -8.72
C LEU A 416 19.60 12.45 -9.78
N ILE A 417 18.96 13.54 -9.38
CA ILE A 417 18.48 14.56 -10.33
C ILE A 417 19.60 15.10 -11.26
N PRO A 418 20.85 15.32 -10.82
CA PRO A 418 21.92 15.75 -11.72
C PRO A 418 22.31 14.72 -12.81
N GLU A 419 21.94 13.45 -12.65
CA GLU A 419 22.37 12.35 -13.53
C GLU A 419 21.42 12.10 -14.70
N ILE A 420 20.17 12.60 -14.64
CA ILE A 420 19.15 12.36 -15.68
C ILE A 420 19.23 13.33 -16.85
N GLY A 421 20.13 14.32 -16.79
CA GLY A 421 20.21 15.40 -17.77
C GLY A 421 19.00 16.34 -17.73
N GLN A 422 18.78 17.08 -18.82
CA GLN A 422 17.67 18.01 -18.92
C GLN A 422 16.40 17.30 -19.39
N VAL A 423 15.38 17.22 -18.53
CA VAL A 423 14.10 16.57 -18.84
C VAL A 423 12.97 17.59 -18.72
N LYS A 424 12.46 18.05 -19.86
CA LYS A 424 11.26 18.90 -19.90
C LYS A 424 10.02 18.12 -19.48
N ILE A 425 9.07 18.80 -18.85
CA ILE A 425 7.81 18.21 -18.40
C ILE A 425 6.61 18.90 -19.03
N ASP A 426 5.52 18.16 -19.18
CA ASP A 426 4.21 18.69 -19.58
C ASP A 426 3.25 18.70 -18.38
N ILE A 427 3.43 17.75 -17.45
CA ILE A 427 2.53 17.55 -16.31
C ILE A 427 3.35 17.39 -15.03
N ALA A 428 2.96 18.14 -14.01
CA ALA A 428 3.34 17.90 -12.62
C ALA A 428 2.10 17.42 -11.86
N TYR A 429 2.26 16.42 -11.00
CA TYR A 429 1.17 15.93 -10.16
C TYR A 429 1.65 15.69 -8.73
N GLY A 430 1.13 16.47 -7.80
CA GLY A 430 1.33 16.33 -6.37
C GLY A 430 0.08 15.78 -5.69
N GLY A 431 0.15 14.64 -5.02
CA GLY A 431 -1.03 14.00 -4.43
C GLY A 431 -0.84 12.50 -4.25
N SER A 432 -1.94 11.75 -4.12
CA SER A 432 -1.99 10.33 -3.70
C SER A 432 -1.76 10.12 -2.20
N CYS A 433 -1.96 8.88 -1.73
CA CYS A 433 -1.67 8.46 -0.36
C CYS A 433 -0.20 8.71 0.03
N THR A 434 0.71 8.71 -0.93
CA THR A 434 2.14 8.97 -0.70
C THR A 434 2.46 10.45 -0.54
N ALA A 435 1.69 11.38 -1.12
CA ALA A 435 2.10 12.78 -1.23
C ALA A 435 0.96 13.81 -1.23
N GLY A 436 -0.14 13.50 -0.52
CA GLY A 436 -1.30 14.37 -0.32
C GLY A 436 -1.60 14.67 1.15
N LYS A 437 -0.63 14.54 2.05
CA LYS A 437 -0.76 14.75 3.50
C LYS A 437 -0.43 16.21 3.87
N ARG A 438 -0.64 16.62 5.12
CA ARG A 438 -0.45 18.04 5.51
C ARG A 438 0.95 18.53 5.19
N ASP A 439 1.97 17.76 5.57
CA ASP A 439 3.36 18.12 5.31
C ASP A 439 3.71 18.17 3.82
N ASP A 440 3.09 17.30 2.99
CA ASP A 440 3.30 17.36 1.54
C ASP A 440 2.70 18.65 0.97
N ILE A 441 1.52 19.05 1.45
CA ILE A 441 0.88 20.31 1.06
C ILE A 441 1.72 21.51 1.50
N ASP A 442 2.31 21.48 2.70
CA ASP A 442 3.25 22.49 3.16
C ASP A 442 4.48 22.59 2.24
N MET A 443 5.01 21.44 1.80
CA MET A 443 6.13 21.41 0.86
C MET A 443 5.77 22.04 -0.49
N TYR A 444 4.61 21.71 -1.06
CA TYR A 444 4.15 22.38 -2.28
C TYR A 444 3.96 23.88 -2.06
N ALA A 445 3.28 24.27 -0.99
CA ALA A 445 3.02 25.67 -0.65
C ALA A 445 4.32 26.46 -0.48
N ARG A 446 5.35 25.88 0.15
CA ARG A 446 6.67 26.50 0.27
C ARG A 446 7.27 26.84 -1.09
N VAL A 447 7.28 25.90 -2.02
CA VAL A 447 7.83 26.10 -3.37
C VAL A 447 7.01 27.14 -4.14
N MET A 448 5.68 27.05 -4.08
CA MET A 448 4.79 27.99 -4.77
C MET A 448 4.88 29.40 -4.19
N ALA A 449 5.05 29.55 -2.87
CA ALA A 449 5.28 30.84 -2.23
C ALA A 449 6.62 31.45 -2.67
N ASP A 450 7.66 30.62 -2.82
CA ASP A 450 8.94 31.09 -3.35
C ASP A 450 8.85 31.57 -4.80
N ALA A 451 8.14 30.81 -5.64
CA ALA A 451 7.83 31.22 -7.01
C ALA A 451 7.03 32.53 -7.04
N GLU A 452 5.97 32.65 -6.22
CA GLU A 452 5.14 33.86 -6.14
C GLU A 452 5.96 35.10 -5.75
N ARG A 453 6.82 35.00 -4.73
CA ARG A 453 7.70 36.11 -4.32
C ARG A 453 8.64 36.56 -5.43
N ALA A 454 9.08 35.63 -6.28
CA ALA A 454 9.91 35.92 -7.44
C ALA A 454 9.13 36.39 -8.67
N GLY A 455 7.80 36.55 -8.56
CA GLY A 455 6.93 36.89 -9.69
C GLY A 455 6.80 35.78 -10.73
N LYS A 456 7.10 34.54 -10.34
CA LYS A 456 6.98 33.34 -11.18
C LYS A 456 5.66 32.63 -10.94
N ARG A 457 5.21 31.92 -11.96
CA ARG A 457 4.04 31.04 -11.98
C ARG A 457 4.39 29.82 -12.83
N ILE A 458 3.52 28.82 -12.82
CA ILE A 458 3.64 27.70 -13.75
C ILE A 458 3.63 28.24 -15.20
N PRO A 459 4.60 27.86 -16.04
CA PRO A 459 4.70 28.35 -17.41
C PRO A 459 3.59 27.81 -18.30
N GLU A 460 3.33 28.50 -19.41
CA GLU A 460 2.39 28.04 -20.43
C GLU A 460 2.82 26.67 -20.98
N GLY A 461 1.85 25.75 -21.10
CA GLY A 461 2.08 24.38 -21.58
C GLY A 461 2.43 23.37 -20.48
N VAL A 462 2.64 23.80 -19.23
CA VAL A 462 2.81 22.89 -18.08
C VAL A 462 1.55 22.92 -17.21
N HIS A 463 1.03 21.74 -16.87
CA HIS A 463 -0.10 21.60 -15.94
C HIS A 463 0.38 21.09 -14.60
N PHE A 464 0.02 21.76 -13.50
CA PHE A 464 0.34 21.27 -12.17
C PHE A 464 -0.93 21.05 -11.35
N TYR A 465 -1.14 19.79 -10.97
CA TYR A 465 -2.25 19.37 -10.12
C TYR A 465 -1.78 19.13 -8.68
N ILE A 466 -2.54 19.61 -7.70
CA ILE A 466 -2.39 19.23 -6.29
C ILE A 466 -3.66 18.56 -5.79
N GLN A 467 -3.57 17.31 -5.34
CA GLN A 467 -4.68 16.55 -4.76
C GLN A 467 -4.50 16.34 -3.26
N PHE A 468 -5.56 16.61 -2.49
CA PHE A 468 -5.59 16.35 -1.05
C PHE A 468 -5.79 14.86 -0.73
N GLY A 469 -5.16 14.38 0.33
CA GLY A 469 -5.29 13.00 0.80
C GLY A 469 -6.58 12.75 1.58
N SER A 470 -7.15 13.77 2.22
CA SER A 470 -8.41 13.70 2.97
C SER A 470 -9.08 15.06 3.06
N GLN A 471 -10.36 15.08 3.47
CA GLN A 471 -11.08 16.33 3.77
C GLN A 471 -10.43 17.10 4.92
N GLU A 472 -9.81 16.40 5.87
CA GLU A 472 -9.01 16.99 6.96
C GLU A 472 -7.86 17.82 6.36
N VAL A 473 -7.06 17.22 5.47
CA VAL A 473 -5.95 17.91 4.80
C VAL A 473 -6.44 19.09 3.95
N GLU A 474 -7.56 18.95 3.24
CA GLU A 474 -8.15 20.07 2.50
C GLU A 474 -8.53 21.23 3.44
N ALA A 475 -9.17 20.93 4.57
CA ALA A 475 -9.54 21.95 5.55
C ALA A 475 -8.32 22.63 6.15
N TYR A 476 -7.25 21.88 6.42
CA TYR A 476 -5.95 22.42 6.82
C TYR A 476 -5.38 23.38 5.77
N ALA A 477 -5.30 22.97 4.50
CA ALA A 477 -4.78 23.78 3.42
C ALA A 477 -5.56 25.09 3.23
N ARG A 478 -6.89 25.04 3.42
CA ARG A 478 -7.76 26.22 3.43
C ARG A 478 -7.45 27.15 4.58
N ALA A 479 -7.27 26.62 5.79
CA ALA A 479 -6.96 27.41 6.97
C ALA A 479 -5.59 28.12 6.86
N GLN A 480 -4.63 27.51 6.17
CA GLN A 480 -3.32 28.11 5.90
C GLN A 480 -3.32 29.13 4.74
N GLY A 481 -4.45 29.29 4.01
CA GLY A 481 -4.54 30.16 2.84
C GLY A 481 -3.85 29.61 1.59
N TYR A 482 -3.50 28.32 1.58
CA TYR A 482 -2.78 27.70 0.47
C TYR A 482 -3.63 27.58 -0.80
N ILE A 483 -4.95 27.45 -0.67
CA ILE A 483 -5.85 27.37 -1.83
C ILE A 483 -5.70 28.61 -2.73
N ASP A 484 -5.63 29.80 -2.12
CA ASP A 484 -5.48 31.05 -2.87
C ASP A 484 -4.07 31.19 -3.44
N LEU A 485 -3.03 30.77 -2.71
CA LEU A 485 -1.66 30.71 -3.22
C LEU A 485 -1.54 29.80 -4.45
N PHE A 486 -2.09 28.60 -4.37
CA PHE A 486 -2.13 27.63 -5.47
C PHE A 486 -2.84 28.21 -6.69
N LYS A 487 -4.02 28.80 -6.50
CA LYS A 487 -4.75 29.47 -7.59
C LYS A 487 -3.96 30.61 -8.21
N ARG A 488 -3.32 31.47 -7.41
CA ARG A 488 -2.49 32.57 -7.92
C ARG A 488 -1.24 32.07 -8.63
N THR A 489 -0.72 30.90 -8.31
CA THR A 489 0.49 30.40 -8.98
C THR A 489 0.22 29.49 -10.19
N GLY A 490 -1.07 29.23 -10.48
CA GLY A 490 -1.54 28.46 -11.64
C GLY A 490 -1.79 26.98 -11.35
N VAL A 491 -1.79 26.57 -10.07
CA VAL A 491 -2.03 25.19 -9.67
C VAL A 491 -3.52 24.86 -9.74
N GLU A 492 -3.83 23.67 -10.27
CA GLU A 492 -5.17 23.10 -10.28
C GLU A 492 -5.35 22.18 -9.06
N VAL A 493 -6.25 22.56 -8.14
CA VAL A 493 -6.48 21.80 -6.91
C VAL A 493 -7.58 20.76 -7.12
N ILE A 494 -7.31 19.51 -6.74
CA ILE A 494 -8.22 18.38 -6.82
C ILE A 494 -8.70 18.01 -5.41
N LYS A 495 -10.00 17.75 -5.30
CA LYS A 495 -10.65 17.24 -4.08
C LYS A 495 -10.09 15.87 -3.67
N PRO A 496 -10.33 15.43 -2.42
CA PRO A 496 -9.79 14.16 -1.94
C PRO A 496 -10.19 12.93 -2.78
N GLY A 497 -9.28 11.97 -2.92
CA GLY A 497 -9.46 10.71 -3.67
C GLY A 497 -8.14 10.22 -4.31
N CYS A 498 -8.12 9.01 -4.90
CA CYS A 498 -6.90 8.41 -5.45
C CYS A 498 -6.43 9.08 -6.77
N GLY A 499 -7.37 9.44 -7.65
CA GLY A 499 -7.09 10.21 -8.87
C GLY A 499 -6.06 9.57 -9.82
N ALA A 500 -5.11 10.39 -10.29
CA ALA A 500 -4.12 9.99 -11.29
C ALA A 500 -3.21 8.84 -10.83
N CYS A 501 -3.08 8.59 -9.53
CA CYS A 501 -2.28 7.49 -9.00
C CYS A 501 -2.64 6.13 -9.61
N ILE A 502 -3.94 5.90 -9.89
CA ILE A 502 -4.43 4.66 -10.52
C ILE A 502 -4.92 4.89 -11.96
N GLY A 503 -4.57 6.03 -12.57
CA GLY A 503 -5.03 6.40 -13.90
C GLY A 503 -6.49 6.88 -13.95
N CYS A 504 -7.08 7.29 -12.83
CA CYS A 504 -8.49 7.62 -12.70
C CYS A 504 -8.73 9.05 -12.19
N GLY A 505 -8.07 10.06 -12.80
CA GLY A 505 -8.36 11.47 -12.51
C GLY A 505 -7.50 12.46 -13.30
N PRO A 506 -7.65 13.77 -13.03
CA PRO A 506 -6.81 14.80 -13.65
C PRO A 506 -5.32 14.62 -13.32
N GLY A 507 -4.44 14.97 -14.25
CA GLY A 507 -2.99 14.75 -14.16
C GLY A 507 -2.50 13.42 -14.76
N VAL A 508 -3.42 12.63 -15.33
CA VAL A 508 -3.09 11.49 -16.19
C VAL A 508 -2.64 12.00 -17.56
N SER A 509 -1.55 11.44 -18.09
CA SER A 509 -1.12 11.75 -19.47
C SER A 509 -2.13 11.21 -20.49
N GLU A 510 -2.29 11.91 -21.60
CA GLU A 510 -3.21 11.53 -22.69
C GLU A 510 -2.47 11.06 -23.94
N ARG A 511 -1.21 11.48 -24.10
CA ARG A 511 -0.37 11.16 -25.25
C ARG A 511 0.96 10.54 -24.83
N GLY A 512 1.52 9.70 -25.70
CA GLY A 512 2.76 8.97 -25.43
C GLY A 512 4.03 9.83 -25.40
N ASP A 513 3.98 11.03 -25.99
CA ASP A 513 5.08 12.01 -26.00
C ASP A 513 5.16 12.82 -24.70
N GLN A 514 4.07 12.92 -23.94
CA GLN A 514 4.03 13.71 -22.71
C GLN A 514 4.95 13.15 -21.62
N VAL A 515 5.54 14.06 -20.86
CA VAL A 515 6.36 13.76 -19.68
C VAL A 515 5.66 14.26 -18.43
N THR A 516 5.46 13.36 -17.48
CA THR A 516 4.91 13.64 -16.17
C THR A 516 5.97 13.48 -15.09
N VAL A 517 6.11 14.46 -14.20
CA VAL A 517 6.79 14.31 -12.92
C VAL A 517 5.76 14.25 -11.80
N SER A 518 5.80 13.23 -10.96
CA SER A 518 4.71 12.94 -10.04
C SER A 518 5.18 12.50 -8.67
N ALA A 519 4.45 12.88 -7.62
CA ALA A 519 4.75 12.49 -6.25
C ALA A 519 4.13 11.13 -5.84
N ILE A 520 3.41 10.48 -6.77
CA ILE A 520 2.88 9.12 -6.57
C ILE A 520 4.00 8.08 -6.41
N ASN A 521 3.63 6.85 -6.08
CA ASN A 521 4.57 5.78 -5.76
C ASN A 521 4.84 4.78 -6.90
N ARG A 522 4.02 4.76 -7.96
CA ARG A 522 4.17 3.80 -9.08
C ARG A 522 4.28 4.50 -10.42
N ASN A 523 5.27 4.11 -11.23
CA ASN A 523 5.45 4.58 -12.60
C ASN A 523 5.48 3.48 -13.66
N TYR A 524 4.96 2.29 -13.39
CA TYR A 524 4.82 1.24 -14.41
C TYR A 524 4.16 1.78 -15.70
N LYS A 525 4.57 1.25 -16.86
CA LYS A 525 4.03 1.70 -18.16
C LYS A 525 2.49 1.60 -18.16
N GLY A 526 1.82 2.69 -18.52
CA GLY A 526 0.35 2.77 -18.53
C GLY A 526 -0.30 3.05 -17.16
N ARG A 527 0.48 3.26 -16.09
CA ARG A 527 -0.06 3.48 -14.74
C ARG A 527 -0.85 4.77 -14.61
N SER A 528 -0.34 5.86 -15.15
CA SER A 528 -0.97 7.19 -15.16
C SER A 528 -0.95 7.77 -16.58
N GLY A 529 -1.54 7.01 -17.50
CA GLY A 529 -1.61 7.35 -18.92
C GLY A 529 -0.45 6.78 -19.75
N PRO A 530 -0.42 7.08 -21.06
CA PRO A 530 0.51 6.49 -22.01
C PRO A 530 1.88 7.16 -22.06
N GLY A 531 2.07 8.33 -21.43
CA GLY A 531 3.30 9.10 -21.43
C GLY A 531 4.42 8.54 -20.54
N ARG A 532 5.53 9.29 -20.47
CA ARG A 532 6.68 8.98 -19.61
C ARG A 532 6.45 9.53 -18.20
N LEU A 533 6.60 8.69 -17.18
CA LEU A 533 6.29 9.05 -15.80
C LEU A 533 7.52 8.92 -14.89
N TYR A 534 7.95 10.05 -14.34
CA TYR A 534 8.98 10.16 -13.32
C TYR A 534 8.34 10.27 -11.93
N LEU A 535 8.90 9.56 -10.95
CA LEU A 535 8.50 9.72 -9.54
C LEU A 535 9.47 10.62 -8.81
N ALA A 536 8.99 11.56 -8.01
CA ALA A 536 9.84 12.50 -7.28
C ALA A 536 9.23 12.93 -5.94
N SER A 537 10.00 13.64 -5.11
CA SER A 537 9.50 14.24 -3.86
C SER A 537 8.52 15.41 -4.12
N PRO A 538 7.64 15.75 -3.16
CA PRO A 538 6.74 16.90 -3.28
C PRO A 538 7.47 18.21 -3.67
N LEU A 539 8.63 18.45 -3.05
CA LEU A 539 9.50 19.59 -3.35
C LEU A 539 9.99 19.58 -4.80
N THR A 540 10.49 18.42 -5.26
CA THR A 540 10.96 18.26 -6.65
C THR A 540 9.83 18.46 -7.65
N VAL A 541 8.65 17.89 -7.41
CA VAL A 541 7.49 18.03 -8.30
C VAL A 541 7.08 19.49 -8.46
N ALA A 542 6.89 20.22 -7.36
CA ALA A 542 6.50 21.63 -7.45
C ALA A 542 7.59 22.51 -8.06
N ALA A 543 8.87 22.25 -7.75
CA ALA A 543 9.97 23.04 -8.32
C ALA A 543 10.08 22.82 -9.82
N SER A 544 9.85 21.57 -10.25
CA SER A 544 9.82 21.18 -11.65
C SER A 544 8.64 21.81 -12.38
N ALA A 545 7.46 21.86 -11.74
CA ALA A 545 6.28 22.52 -12.29
C ALA A 545 6.53 23.99 -12.64
N VAL A 546 7.20 24.73 -11.76
CA VAL A 546 7.53 26.16 -11.99
C VAL A 546 8.66 26.30 -13.02
N SER A 547 9.58 25.34 -13.10
CA SER A 547 10.74 25.40 -14.00
C SER A 547 10.45 24.89 -15.42
N GLY A 548 9.41 24.06 -15.59
CA GLY A 548 9.10 23.37 -16.85
C GLY A 548 10.03 22.20 -17.18
N GLU A 549 10.89 21.81 -16.25
CA GLU A 549 11.83 20.69 -16.35
C GLU A 549 12.14 20.11 -14.97
N ILE A 550 12.60 18.86 -14.91
CA ILE A 550 12.89 18.18 -13.64
C ILE A 550 14.11 18.84 -12.95
N VAL A 551 13.91 19.38 -11.75
CA VAL A 551 14.95 20.08 -10.97
C VAL A 551 14.89 19.79 -9.46
N GLU A 552 16.04 19.85 -8.79
CA GLU A 552 16.12 19.87 -7.31
C GLU A 552 15.60 21.22 -6.80
N TYR A 553 14.71 21.19 -5.80
CA TYR A 553 14.32 22.41 -5.10
C TYR A 553 15.45 22.94 -4.22
N LYS A 554 15.81 24.21 -4.40
CA LYS A 554 16.68 24.96 -3.49
C LYS A 554 15.93 26.20 -3.05
N ASP A 555 15.97 26.50 -1.76
CA ASP A 555 15.28 27.66 -1.23
C ASP A 555 15.79 28.95 -1.90
N GLY A 556 14.87 29.75 -2.45
CA GLY A 556 15.21 30.96 -3.20
C GLY A 556 15.67 30.72 -4.63
N MET A 557 15.57 29.51 -5.18
CA MET A 557 16.07 29.21 -6.53
C MET A 557 15.40 30.02 -7.64
N PHE A 558 14.20 30.55 -7.40
CA PHE A 558 13.48 31.39 -8.36
C PHE A 558 13.83 32.86 -8.28
N ALA A 559 14.55 33.29 -7.24
CA ALA A 559 14.97 34.68 -7.10
C ALA A 559 15.85 35.09 -8.29
N PRO A 560 15.78 36.35 -8.74
CA PRO A 560 16.70 36.85 -9.75
C PRO A 560 18.14 36.63 -9.29
N LYS A 561 18.99 36.07 -10.18
CA LYS A 561 20.42 36.03 -9.92
C LYS A 561 20.90 37.47 -9.76
N LYS A 562 21.41 37.82 -8.57
CA LYS A 562 21.99 39.13 -8.27
C LYS A 562 23.24 39.38 -9.11
#